data_AF-A0A9X6NJ76-F1
#
_entry.id   AF-A0A9X6NJ76-F1
#
_cell.length_a   1.000
_cell.length_b   1.000
_cell.length_c   1.000
_cell.angle_alpha   90.00
_cell.angle_beta   90.00
_cell.angle_gamma   90.00
#
_symmetry.space_group_name_H-M   'P 1'
#
loop_
_entity.id
_entity.type
_entity.pdbx_description
1 polymer ?
#
loop_
_entity_poly.entity_id
_entity_poly.type
_entity_poly.pdbx_seq_one_letter_code
_entity_poly.pdbx_strand_id
1 'polypeptide(L)'
;MRSTLPARLASPRELPRIRCEQEKVLLDFFQRDKNPQFADINIVAAELGLHPYDVRIWFQNELAFWRMSEGLPANNRKVYDIPQPPSS
;
A
#
# COMPACT_ATOMS: atom_id res chain seq x y z
N MET A 1 2.42 -21.05 -11.12
CA MET A 1 3.52 -20.37 -10.40
C MET A 1 2.88 -19.30 -9.53
N ARG A 2 3.05 -19.38 -8.21
CA ARG A 2 2.34 -18.54 -7.23
C ARG A 2 3.21 -17.32 -6.92
N SER A 3 2.88 -16.18 -7.51
CA SER A 3 3.58 -14.92 -7.27
C SER A 3 3.10 -14.33 -5.94
N THR A 4 3.79 -14.66 -4.86
CA THR A 4 3.65 -13.97 -3.57
C THR A 4 4.35 -12.63 -3.72
N LEU A 5 3.61 -11.53 -3.85
CA LEU A 5 4.18 -10.19 -3.84
C LEU A 5 4.36 -9.78 -2.37
N PRO A 6 5.60 -9.66 -1.86
CA PRO A 6 5.80 -9.24 -0.49
C PRO A 6 5.65 -7.73 -0.42
N ALA A 7 4.96 -7.26 0.62
CA ALA A 7 5.09 -5.93 1.16
C ALA A 7 6.57 -5.53 1.28
N ARG A 8 7.13 -4.83 0.29
CA ARG A 8 8.59 -4.65 0.15
C ARG A 8 9.05 -3.21 0.01
N LEU A 9 8.35 -2.26 0.65
CA LEU A 9 8.77 -0.85 0.69
C LEU A 9 8.90 -0.26 2.11
N ALA A 10 8.65 -1.02 3.18
CA ALA A 10 8.99 -0.59 4.54
C ALA A 10 9.62 -1.74 5.36
N SER A 11 10.32 -1.38 6.44
CA SER A 11 10.89 -2.34 7.39
C SER A 11 9.83 -3.36 7.83
N PRO A 12 10.12 -4.66 7.97
CA PRO A 12 9.14 -5.68 8.41
C PRO A 12 8.48 -5.40 9.77
N ARG A 13 9.04 -4.46 10.55
CA ARG A 13 8.49 -3.99 11.83
C ARG A 13 7.47 -2.86 11.70
N GLU A 14 7.42 -2.18 10.55
CA GLU A 14 6.55 -1.02 10.29
C GLU A 14 5.48 -1.32 9.24
N LEU A 15 5.55 -2.49 8.60
CA LEU A 15 4.54 -2.93 7.66
C LEU A 15 3.34 -3.52 8.41
N PRO A 16 2.12 -3.20 7.98
CA PRO A 16 0.94 -3.85 8.48
C PRO A 16 1.05 -5.36 8.21
N ARG A 17 0.79 -6.19 9.23
CA ARG A 17 0.80 -7.66 9.10
C ARG A 17 -0.45 -8.12 8.35
N ILE A 18 -0.44 -7.94 7.04
CA ILE A 18 -1.53 -8.31 6.14
C ILE A 18 -1.24 -9.71 5.57
N ARG A 19 -2.22 -10.61 5.68
CA ARG A 19 -2.17 -11.97 5.11
C ARG A 19 -2.51 -11.94 3.62
N CYS A 20 -2.12 -12.99 2.90
CA CYS A 20 -2.35 -13.11 1.45
C CYS A 20 -3.85 -12.98 1.08
N GLU A 21 -4.74 -13.50 1.92
CA GLU A 21 -6.19 -13.39 1.71
C GLU A 21 -6.70 -11.96 1.92
N GLN A 22 -6.16 -11.23 2.89
CA GLN A 22 -6.52 -9.85 3.20
C GLN A 22 -6.00 -8.90 2.10
N GLU A 23 -4.80 -9.16 1.59
CA GLU A 23 -4.20 -8.38 0.49
C GLU A 23 -5.04 -8.45 -0.78
N LYS A 24 -5.62 -9.61 -1.12
CA LYS A 24 -6.51 -9.73 -2.29
C LYS A 24 -7.73 -8.83 -2.21
N VAL A 25 -8.35 -8.75 -1.03
CA VAL A 25 -9.53 -7.88 -0.81
C VAL A 25 -9.13 -6.42 -0.91
N LEU A 26 -7.99 -6.05 -0.33
CA LEU A 26 -7.45 -4.69 -0.41
C LEU A 26 -7.10 -4.28 -1.84
N LEU A 27 -6.53 -5.19 -2.64
CA LEU A 27 -6.23 -4.96 -4.05
C LEU A 27 -7.50 -4.80 -4.89
N ASP A 28 -8.53 -5.64 -4.66
CA ASP A 28 -9.80 -5.50 -5.37
C ASP A 28 -10.46 -4.15 -5.07
N PHE A 29 -10.43 -3.74 -3.80
CA PHE A 29 -10.89 -2.40 -3.40
C PHE A 29 -10.07 -1.30 -4.08
N PHE A 30 -8.74 -1.39 -4.06
CA PHE A 30 -7.83 -0.39 -4.64
C PHE A 30 -8.02 -0.21 -6.16
N GLN A 31 -8.35 -1.28 -6.87
CA GLN A 31 -8.64 -1.20 -8.30
C GLN A 31 -9.89 -0.36 -8.59
N ARG A 32 -10.90 -0.42 -7.70
CA ARG A 32 -12.15 0.34 -7.80
C ARG A 32 -11.98 1.78 -7.34
N ASP A 33 -11.28 1.98 -6.23
CA ASP A 33 -10.99 3.30 -5.67
C ASP A 33 -9.54 3.40 -5.16
N LYS A 34 -8.77 4.27 -5.83
CA LYS A 34 -7.35 4.51 -5.51
C LYS A 34 -7.16 5.53 -4.38
N ASN A 35 -8.23 6.19 -3.93
CA ASN A 35 -8.20 7.19 -2.87
C ASN A 35 -9.39 7.03 -1.90
N PRO A 36 -9.45 5.89 -1.17
CA PRO A 36 -10.51 5.62 -0.21
C PRO A 36 -10.63 6.72 0.84
N GLN A 37 -11.88 7.09 1.18
CA GLN A 37 -12.14 7.99 2.29
C GLN A 37 -11.86 7.26 3.62
N PHE A 38 -11.74 8.03 4.71
CA PHE A 38 -11.56 7.44 6.03
C PHE A 38 -12.70 6.48 6.42
N ALA A 39 -13.93 6.75 5.98
CA ALA A 39 -15.07 5.85 6.19
C ALA A 39 -14.84 4.47 5.54
N ASP A 40 -14.42 4.45 4.28
CA ASP A 40 -14.16 3.22 3.53
C ASP A 40 -13.02 2.40 4.14
N ILE A 41 -11.96 3.09 4.59
CA ILE A 41 -10.83 2.46 5.30
C ILE A 41 -11.33 1.73 6.55
N ASN A 42 -12.24 2.33 7.33
CA ASN A 42 -12.78 1.68 8.53
C ASN A 42 -13.67 0.48 8.20
N ILE A 43 -14.46 0.56 7.12
CA ILE A 43 -15.32 -0.54 6.68
C ILE A 43 -14.46 -1.74 6.29
N VAL A 44 -13.45 -1.52 5.42
CA VAL A 44 -12.55 -2.59 4.96
C VAL A 44 -11.69 -3.14 6.10
N ALA A 45 -11.24 -2.28 7.02
CA ALA A 45 -10.51 -2.72 8.20
C ALA A 45 -11.35 -3.64 9.10
N ALA A 46 -12.62 -3.28 9.34
CA ALA A 46 -13.54 -4.09 10.12
C ALA A 46 -13.83 -5.45 9.43
N GLU A 47 -14.04 -5.44 8.11
CA GLU A 47 -14.28 -6.66 7.33
C GLU A 47 -13.08 -7.64 7.38
N LEU A 48 -11.87 -7.10 7.35
CA LEU A 48 -10.63 -7.89 7.35
C LEU A 48 -10.08 -8.20 8.74
N GLY A 49 -10.70 -7.67 9.80
CA GLY A 49 -10.18 -7.74 11.17
C GLY A 49 -8.81 -7.07 11.33
N LEU A 50 -8.56 -6.00 10.56
CA LEU A 50 -7.34 -5.21 10.58
C LEU A 50 -7.54 -3.89 11.33
N HIS A 51 -6.45 -3.26 11.77
CA HIS A 51 -6.51 -1.91 12.29
C HIS A 51 -6.64 -0.90 11.14
N PRO A 52 -7.49 0.15 11.23
CA PRO A 52 -7.66 1.11 10.13
C PRO A 52 -6.37 1.86 9.76
N TYR A 53 -5.45 2.03 10.71
CA TYR A 53 -4.11 2.57 10.44
C TYR A 53 -3.31 1.66 9.48
N ASP A 54 -3.36 0.35 9.70
CA ASP A 54 -2.64 -0.64 8.90
C ASP A 54 -3.14 -0.64 7.45
N VAL A 55 -4.46 -0.62 7.29
CA VAL A 55 -5.12 -0.51 5.98
C VAL A 55 -4.74 0.80 5.28
N ARG A 56 -4.74 1.92 6.01
CA ARG A 56 -4.34 3.23 5.47
C ARG A 56 -2.87 3.27 5.00
N ILE A 57 -1.95 2.64 5.74
CA ILE A 57 -0.54 2.55 5.33
C ILE A 57 -0.40 1.66 4.09
N TRP A 58 -1.13 0.55 4.03
CA TRP A 58 -1.15 -0.31 2.85
C TRP A 58 -1.60 0.44 1.59
N PHE A 59 -2.71 1.18 1.65
CA PHE A 59 -3.20 1.98 0.52
C PHE A 59 -2.21 3.06 0.07
N GLN A 60 -1.51 3.70 1.01
CA GLN A 60 -0.47 4.69 0.66
C GLN A 60 0.71 4.05 -0.06
N ASN A 61 1.16 2.89 0.41
CA ASN A 61 2.28 2.15 -0.20
C ASN A 61 1.91 1.65 -1.60
N GLU A 62 0.71 1.07 -1.76
CA GLU A 62 0.23 0.56 -3.04
C GLU A 62 0.05 1.71 -4.05
N LEU A 63 -0.48 2.85 -3.59
CA LEU A 63 -0.63 4.04 -4.43
C LEU A 63 0.72 4.65 -4.83
N ALA A 64 1.73 4.61 -3.95
CA ALA A 64 3.09 5.04 -4.27
C ALA A 64 3.71 4.12 -5.33
N PHE A 65 3.56 2.81 -5.18
CA PHE A 65 4.05 1.83 -6.16
C PHE A 65 3.37 1.99 -7.52
N TRP A 66 2.04 2.11 -7.54
CA TRP A 66 1.27 2.34 -8.76
C TRP A 66 1.74 3.63 -9.47
N ARG A 67 1.94 4.72 -8.74
CA ARG A 67 2.46 5.97 -9.31
C ARG A 67 3.84 5.80 -9.94
N MET A 68 4.76 5.10 -9.27
CA MET A 68 6.08 4.82 -9.82
C MET A 68 5.99 3.95 -11.09
N SER A 69 5.10 2.96 -11.13
CA SER A 69 4.86 2.12 -12.31
C SER A 69 4.33 2.92 -13.50
N GLU A 70 3.52 3.95 -13.25
CA GLU A 70 2.98 4.84 -14.29
C GLU A 70 3.96 5.97 -14.69
N GLY A 71 5.17 6.01 -14.11
CA GLY A 71 6.15 7.07 -14.35
C GLY A 71 5.79 8.41 -13.70
N LEU A 72 4.84 8.43 -12.77
CA LEU A 72 4.43 9.62 -12.01
C LEU A 72 5.31 9.79 -10.76
N PRO A 73 5.60 11.05 -10.35
CA PRO A 73 6.31 11.28 -9.10
C PRO A 73 5.45 10.78 -7.92
N ALA A 74 6.06 10.00 -7.03
CA ALA A 74 5.42 9.57 -5.79
C ALA A 74 5.02 10.82 -4.98
N ASN A 75 3.74 10.95 -4.64
CA ASN A 75 3.26 12.16 -3.98
C ASN A 75 3.93 12.35 -2.61
N ASN A 76 4.28 13.60 -2.33
CA ASN A 76 5.19 14.01 -1.28
C ASN A 76 4.50 14.00 0.11
N ARG A 77 4.77 12.98 0.93
CA ARG A 77 4.88 13.12 2.40
C ARG A 77 5.58 11.89 3.00
N LYS A 78 6.87 12.09 3.31
CA LYS A 78 7.85 11.14 3.86
C LYS A 78 8.25 10.01 2.91
N VAL A 79 8.96 10.42 1.86
CA VAL A 79 9.92 9.56 1.16
C VAL A 79 10.90 9.07 2.22
N TYR A 80 10.75 7.82 2.68
CA TYR A 80 11.85 7.12 3.31
C TYR A 80 12.98 7.09 2.29
N ASP A 81 14.16 7.49 2.72
CA ASP A 81 15.42 7.61 1.98
C ASP A 81 15.62 6.45 0.98
N ILE A 82 15.20 6.63 -0.27
CA ILE A 82 15.62 5.77 -1.38
C ILE A 82 16.79 6.52 -2.02
N PRO A 83 18.03 5.98 -1.99
CA PRO A 83 19.15 6.62 -2.68
C PRO A 83 18.79 6.69 -4.17
N GLN A 84 18.65 7.91 -4.68
CA GLN A 84 18.45 8.13 -6.11
C GLN A 84 19.67 7.58 -6.85
N PRO A 85 19.51 6.73 -7.88
CA PRO A 85 20.62 6.41 -8.75
C PRO A 85 21.08 7.70 -9.42
N PRO A 86 22.40 7.93 -9.56
CA PRO A 86 22.92 9.16 -10.14
C PRO A 86 22.35 9.32 -11.56
N SER A 87 21.70 10.47 -11.80
CA SER A 87 21.48 10.93 -13.18
C SER A 87 22.84 11.13 -13.82
N SER A 88 22.98 10.64 -15.06
CA SER A 88 24.22 10.59 -15.85
C SER A 88 25.09 11.84 -15.80
#